data_AF-A0A059X6S2-F1
#
_entry.id   AF-A0A059X6S2-F1
#
_cell.length_a   1.000
_cell.length_b   1.000
_cell.length_c   1.000
_cell.angle_alpha   90.00
_cell.angle_beta   90.00
_cell.angle_gamma   90.00
#
_symmetry.space_group_name_H-M   'P 1'
#
loop_
_entity.id
_entity.type
_entity.pdbx_description
1 polymer ?
#
loop_
_entity_poly.entity_id
_entity_poly.type
_entity_poly.pdbx_seq_one_letter_code
_entity_poly.pdbx_strand_id
1 'polypeptide(L)'
;DNPESRIQISPDKFKTAVSILKEEGYQVHNVGVKQVGTGETTNYLVLTKPGVTQKEAWLNRDKIQPIVQKSPDGGKTWNDGSFKPPLSIDSKRVGVRYKEEGGADADGVIYVRPGKEDLSLGKSRYAQVRIAVDGTHYLKGMAVYKDDLPAGVDLMFNTNKSNTGNKLDALKEMRRRPDGTVDQENPFGAAIKPFGQILGSDGKPKSVMNRLTEEGEWDEWSRTLSRQVLSKQSPDLAKRQLDVTYERRQNELAELKSLTNPLIKKKLLETFGDETDSAAVHLKAANMPRQATKVILPSNHIKPTEIFAPTFHDGERVALIRFPHACTFEIPELTVNNRGRENKKLLGIGKGGTAPDAVLIHPKVAERLSGADFDGDTVLVIPNNRGDLKSSHPLDGLKGFDPKDSYPPYDGMKTIDGGVWNAKERKVDYKGKPPKTTMQHQMGDVTNLISDMTVKGANTQELARAVRHSMVIIDSEKHSLDYKTSARQNGILELKRKYQGVGDTGQLKGASTLITRATSQYHVNKRKPRPAAEGGPIDRATGEKRYVETGERNRDGTIKKFRSTRLAETPDAFSLVSSPNGTQIERVYAEHSNKLKAMANEARRESVNVQLRKANPSARKVYESEVKDLDSKLN
;
A
#
# COMPACT_ATOMS: atom_id res chain seq x y z
N ASP A 1 -1.60 14.62 -7.48
CA ASP A 1 -2.78 13.91 -8.00
C ASP A 1 -2.42 12.99 -9.14
N ASN A 2 -3.02 11.80 -9.13
CA ASN A 2 -2.82 10.73 -10.11
C ASN A 2 -4.09 10.66 -10.99
N PRO A 3 -4.19 11.47 -12.06
CA PRO A 3 -5.39 11.56 -12.90
C PRO A 3 -5.71 10.24 -13.62
N GLU A 4 -4.70 9.43 -13.96
CA GLU A 4 -4.86 8.16 -14.66
C GLU A 4 -5.74 7.15 -13.88
N SER A 5 -5.58 7.11 -12.55
CA SER A 5 -6.43 6.29 -11.67
C SER A 5 -7.89 6.73 -11.61
N ARG A 6 -8.20 7.99 -11.96
CA ARG A 6 -9.55 8.55 -11.90
C ARG A 6 -10.37 8.26 -13.16
N ILE A 7 -9.70 8.05 -14.29
CA ILE A 7 -10.31 7.69 -15.58
C ILE A 7 -10.08 6.22 -15.97
N GLN A 8 -9.59 5.40 -15.03
CA GLN A 8 -9.36 3.94 -15.18
C GLN A 8 -8.44 3.55 -16.35
N ILE A 9 -7.36 4.31 -16.59
CA ILE A 9 -6.34 3.92 -17.57
C ILE A 9 -4.98 3.73 -16.90
N SER A 10 -4.12 2.89 -17.48
CA SER A 10 -2.79 2.65 -16.92
C SER A 10 -1.91 3.91 -16.99
N PRO A 11 -0.96 4.10 -16.07
CA PRO A 11 -0.03 5.23 -16.11
C PRO A 11 0.72 5.35 -17.45
N ASP A 12 1.04 4.21 -18.07
CA ASP A 12 1.76 4.18 -19.35
C ASP A 12 0.88 4.61 -20.51
N LYS A 13 -0.39 4.19 -20.53
CA LYS A 13 -1.38 4.68 -21.51
C LYS A 13 -1.62 6.18 -21.35
N PHE A 14 -1.75 6.67 -20.12
CA PHE A 14 -1.92 8.10 -19.85
C PHE A 14 -0.72 8.93 -20.30
N LYS A 15 0.51 8.50 -19.96
CA LYS A 15 1.74 9.18 -20.39
C LYS A 15 1.91 9.15 -21.91
N THR A 16 1.55 8.05 -22.56
CA THR A 16 1.59 7.90 -24.02
C THR A 16 0.63 8.89 -24.67
N ALA A 17 -0.63 8.94 -24.22
CA ALA A 17 -1.62 9.89 -24.71
C ALA A 17 -1.19 11.36 -24.54
N VAL A 18 -0.67 11.72 -23.36
CA VAL A 18 -0.14 13.08 -23.14
C VAL A 18 1.06 13.38 -24.04
N SER A 19 1.88 12.38 -24.38
CA SER A 19 3.03 12.57 -25.26
C SER A 19 2.62 12.76 -26.72
N ILE A 20 1.62 11.99 -27.20
CA ILE A 20 1.03 12.15 -28.53
C ILE A 20 0.47 13.57 -28.67
N LEU A 21 -0.33 14.03 -27.70
CA LEU A 21 -0.90 15.39 -27.71
C LEU A 21 0.19 16.48 -27.69
N LYS A 22 1.29 16.26 -26.97
CA LYS A 22 2.44 17.20 -27.00
C LYS A 22 3.10 17.28 -28.38
N GLU A 23 3.19 16.16 -29.10
CA GLU A 23 3.72 16.13 -30.46
C GLU A 23 2.76 16.81 -31.46
N GLU A 24 1.45 16.77 -31.21
CA GLU A 24 0.42 17.56 -31.91
C GLU A 24 0.45 19.06 -31.54
N GLY A 25 1.39 19.48 -30.69
CA GLY A 25 1.64 20.87 -30.33
C GLY A 25 0.99 21.32 -29.02
N TYR A 26 0.27 20.45 -28.30
CA TYR A 26 -0.28 20.78 -26.99
C TYR A 26 0.85 21.01 -25.98
N GLN A 27 0.61 21.88 -25.01
CA GLN A 27 1.62 22.26 -24.03
C GLN A 27 1.18 21.87 -22.62
N VAL A 28 2.12 21.47 -21.78
CA VAL A 28 1.84 21.20 -20.36
C VAL A 28 2.39 22.35 -19.52
N HIS A 29 1.50 23.02 -18.80
CA HIS A 29 1.81 24.11 -17.90
C HIS A 29 1.63 23.67 -16.46
N ASN A 30 2.46 24.20 -15.57
CA ASN A 30 2.28 24.02 -14.13
C ASN A 30 1.56 25.24 -13.57
N VAL A 31 0.33 25.07 -13.07
CA VAL A 31 -0.51 26.19 -12.61
C VAL A 31 -0.86 26.00 -11.13
N GLY A 32 -0.50 26.97 -10.31
CA GLY A 32 -0.89 27.03 -8.90
C GLY A 32 -2.32 27.56 -8.74
N VAL A 33 -3.21 26.75 -8.18
CA VAL A 33 -4.60 27.08 -7.87
C VAL A 33 -4.79 27.10 -6.36
N LYS A 34 -5.39 28.17 -5.82
CA LYS A 34 -5.71 28.25 -4.39
C LYS A 34 -6.87 27.31 -4.06
N GLN A 35 -6.71 26.48 -3.04
CA GLN A 35 -7.79 25.65 -2.52
C GLN A 35 -8.83 26.52 -1.81
N VAL A 36 -10.11 26.28 -2.12
CA VAL A 36 -11.23 26.97 -1.46
C VAL A 36 -11.29 26.51 0.00
N GLY A 37 -11.24 27.44 0.95
CA GLY A 37 -11.41 27.18 2.39
C GLY A 37 -10.14 26.94 3.21
N THR A 38 -8.98 26.64 2.61
CA THR A 38 -7.75 26.31 3.36
C THR A 38 -6.62 27.33 3.18
N GLY A 39 -6.70 28.24 2.19
CA GLY A 39 -5.66 29.23 1.90
C GLY A 39 -4.39 28.66 1.23
N GLU A 40 -4.28 27.34 1.12
CA GLU A 40 -3.17 26.61 0.53
C GLU A 40 -3.22 26.62 -1.01
N THR A 41 -2.06 26.62 -1.66
CA THR A 41 -1.96 26.59 -3.14
C THR A 41 -1.57 25.20 -3.62
N THR A 42 -2.39 24.58 -4.48
CA THR A 42 -2.08 23.29 -5.13
C THR A 42 -1.59 23.53 -6.55
N ASN A 43 -0.48 22.89 -6.90
CA ASN A 43 0.08 22.95 -8.26
C ASN A 43 -0.52 21.83 -9.13
N TYR A 44 -1.15 22.20 -10.24
CA TYR A 44 -1.70 21.29 -11.24
C TYR A 44 -0.85 21.29 -12.50
N LEU A 45 -0.66 20.09 -13.09
CA LEU A 45 -0.17 19.97 -14.46
C LEU A 45 -1.38 20.03 -15.39
N VAL A 46 -1.38 21.02 -16.28
CA VAL A 46 -2.53 21.37 -17.12
C VAL A 46 -2.08 21.28 -18.56
N LEU A 47 -2.71 20.37 -19.31
CA LEU A 47 -2.49 20.22 -20.75
C LEU A 47 -3.38 21.25 -21.49
N THR A 48 -2.79 22.11 -22.29
CA THR A 48 -3.46 23.19 -23.03
C THR A 48 -3.27 23.00 -24.53
N LYS A 49 -4.17 23.60 -25.31
CA LYS A 49 -4.07 23.63 -26.78
C LYS A 49 -2.77 24.33 -27.23
N PRO A 50 -2.27 24.02 -28.44
CA PRO A 50 -1.11 24.70 -29.00
C PRO A 50 -1.25 26.23 -28.97
N GLY A 51 -0.16 26.92 -28.60
CA GLY A 51 -0.10 28.38 -28.58
C GLY A 51 -0.56 29.05 -27.28
N VAL A 52 -1.20 28.32 -26.35
CA VAL A 52 -1.53 28.87 -25.03
C VAL A 52 -0.25 29.06 -24.22
N THR A 53 -0.02 30.27 -23.73
CA THR A 53 1.16 30.58 -22.91
C THR A 53 0.96 30.21 -21.44
N GLN A 54 2.08 30.00 -20.72
CA GLN A 54 2.07 29.80 -19.27
C GLN A 54 1.34 30.93 -18.51
N LYS A 55 1.45 32.17 -19.01
CA LYS A 55 0.79 33.35 -18.43
C LYS A 55 -0.72 33.28 -18.61
N GLU A 56 -1.20 32.89 -19.79
CA GLU A 56 -2.63 32.72 -20.05
C GLU A 56 -3.23 31.56 -19.27
N ALA A 57 -2.51 30.44 -19.16
CA ALA A 57 -2.93 29.32 -18.31
C ALA A 57 -3.07 29.73 -16.83
N TRP A 58 -2.17 30.58 -16.34
CA TRP A 58 -2.24 31.11 -14.97
C TRP A 58 -3.33 32.17 -14.76
N LEU A 59 -3.58 33.01 -15.77
CA LEU A 59 -4.67 34.01 -15.74
C LEU A 59 -6.05 33.35 -15.73
N ASN A 60 -6.19 32.19 -16.37
CA ASN A 60 -7.42 31.39 -16.41
C ASN A 60 -7.45 30.27 -15.36
N ARG A 61 -6.65 30.38 -14.28
CA ARG A 61 -6.53 29.33 -13.25
C ARG A 61 -7.84 29.03 -12.51
N ASP A 62 -8.77 29.97 -12.51
CA ASP A 62 -10.14 29.86 -12.01
C ASP A 62 -11.00 28.89 -12.84
N LYS A 63 -10.64 28.69 -14.11
CA LYS A 63 -11.30 27.72 -15.02
C LYS A 63 -10.69 26.32 -14.93
N ILE A 64 -9.61 26.15 -14.18
CA ILE A 64 -8.89 24.88 -14.04
C ILE A 64 -9.54 24.09 -12.91
N GLN A 65 -10.35 23.12 -13.29
CA GLN A 65 -10.92 22.18 -12.34
C GLN A 65 -10.06 20.91 -12.28
N PRO A 66 -9.76 20.39 -11.08
CA PRO A 66 -9.19 19.07 -10.96
C PRO A 66 -10.15 18.04 -11.58
N ILE A 67 -9.62 16.98 -12.17
CA ILE A 67 -10.43 15.80 -12.51
C ILE A 67 -10.85 15.16 -11.19
N VAL A 68 -11.95 15.61 -10.58
CA VAL A 68 -12.49 15.07 -9.32
C VAL A 68 -13.46 13.93 -9.56
N GLN A 69 -14.17 13.95 -10.69
CA GLN A 69 -15.12 12.91 -11.06
C GLN A 69 -14.37 11.69 -11.61
N LYS A 70 -14.89 10.50 -11.32
CA LYS A 70 -14.37 9.26 -11.91
C LYS A 70 -15.25 8.82 -13.06
N SER A 71 -14.61 8.42 -14.14
CA SER A 71 -15.30 7.87 -15.31
C SER A 71 -15.05 6.35 -15.36
N PRO A 72 -16.12 5.52 -15.42
CA PRO A 72 -15.99 4.07 -15.49
C PRO A 72 -15.67 3.53 -16.89
N ASP A 73 -15.60 4.38 -17.91
CA ASP A 73 -15.53 3.99 -19.31
C ASP A 73 -14.47 4.77 -20.11
N GLY A 74 -13.38 5.15 -19.45
CA GLY A 74 -12.24 5.81 -20.10
C GLY A 74 -12.49 7.28 -20.47
N GLY A 75 -13.42 7.95 -19.80
CA GLY A 75 -13.74 9.36 -19.99
C GLY A 75 -14.98 9.64 -20.84
N LYS A 76 -15.74 8.60 -21.24
CA LYS A 76 -16.91 8.73 -22.13
C LYS A 76 -18.18 9.14 -21.37
N THR A 77 -18.35 8.67 -20.13
CA THR A 77 -19.41 9.09 -19.21
C THR A 77 -18.83 9.56 -17.88
N TRP A 78 -19.50 10.54 -17.30
CA TRP A 78 -19.15 11.12 -16.01
C TRP A 78 -20.40 11.03 -15.11
N ASN A 79 -20.36 10.15 -14.12
CA ASN A 79 -21.32 10.22 -13.00
C ASN A 79 -20.77 11.22 -12.00
N ASP A 80 -21.65 11.97 -11.31
CA ASP A 80 -21.23 13.00 -10.34
C ASP A 80 -20.31 12.46 -9.23
N GLY A 81 -20.27 11.12 -9.05
CA GLY A 81 -19.33 10.39 -8.19
C GLY A 81 -19.39 10.84 -6.73
N SER A 82 -20.38 11.66 -6.39
CA SER A 82 -20.45 12.36 -5.13
C SER A 82 -20.98 11.37 -4.11
N PHE A 83 -20.22 11.21 -3.02
CA PHE A 83 -20.69 10.51 -1.85
C PHE A 83 -22.04 11.11 -1.44
N LYS A 84 -23.09 10.30 -1.46
CA LYS A 84 -24.42 10.71 -1.01
C LYS A 84 -24.50 10.48 0.51
N PRO A 85 -25.27 11.30 1.26
CA PRO A 85 -25.50 11.04 2.67
C PRO A 85 -25.93 9.58 2.91
N PRO A 86 -25.27 8.85 3.82
CA PRO A 86 -25.51 7.42 3.97
C PRO A 86 -26.87 7.17 4.62
N LEU A 87 -27.57 6.11 4.20
CA LEU A 87 -28.72 5.60 4.94
C LEU A 87 -28.26 5.06 6.30
N SER A 88 -28.99 5.44 7.34
CA SER A 88 -28.75 4.98 8.70
C SER A 88 -29.72 3.87 9.07
N ILE A 89 -29.20 2.78 9.65
CA ILE A 89 -30.03 1.74 10.25
C ILE A 89 -30.37 2.10 11.71
N ASP A 90 -31.53 1.65 12.18
CA ASP A 90 -31.93 1.71 13.59
C ASP A 90 -31.13 0.69 14.42
N SER A 91 -30.51 1.12 15.52
CA SER A 91 -29.71 0.24 16.40
C SER A 91 -30.50 -0.91 17.02
N LYS A 92 -31.83 -0.91 17.01
CA LYS A 92 -32.68 -2.05 17.39
C LYS A 92 -32.52 -3.24 16.45
N ARG A 93 -32.22 -2.99 15.17
CA ARG A 93 -31.94 -4.04 14.17
C ARG A 93 -30.49 -4.55 14.24
N VAL A 94 -29.66 -3.94 15.07
CA VAL A 94 -28.24 -4.27 15.23
C VAL A 94 -28.02 -5.04 16.54
N GLY A 95 -27.59 -6.29 16.45
CA GLY A 95 -27.04 -7.04 17.57
C GLY A 95 -25.53 -6.80 17.70
N VAL A 96 -25.02 -6.85 18.93
CA VAL A 96 -23.58 -6.86 19.21
C VAL A 96 -23.28 -8.13 19.97
N ARG A 97 -22.33 -8.92 19.46
CA ARG A 97 -21.78 -10.09 20.13
C ARG A 97 -20.45 -9.68 20.76
N TYR A 98 -20.42 -9.60 22.08
CA TYR A 98 -19.25 -9.13 22.84
C TYR A 98 -18.23 -10.23 23.09
N LYS A 99 -17.05 -9.87 23.61
CA LYS A 99 -15.97 -10.79 23.94
C LYS A 99 -16.45 -11.97 24.79
N GLU A 100 -17.24 -11.70 25.82
CA GLU A 100 -17.76 -12.70 26.77
C GLU A 100 -18.72 -13.70 26.11
N GLU A 101 -19.28 -13.34 24.95
CA GLU A 101 -20.22 -14.16 24.17
C GLU A 101 -19.53 -14.87 22.99
N GLY A 102 -18.20 -14.75 22.88
CA GLY A 102 -17.39 -15.27 21.78
C GLY A 102 -17.33 -14.36 20.54
N GLY A 103 -17.59 -13.05 20.71
CA GLY A 103 -17.44 -12.05 19.65
C GLY A 103 -16.00 -11.85 19.19
N ALA A 104 -15.03 -12.12 20.06
CA ALA A 104 -13.60 -12.01 19.74
C ALA A 104 -13.16 -12.97 18.62
N ASP A 105 -13.81 -14.13 18.49
CA ASP A 105 -13.52 -15.12 17.43
C ASP A 105 -13.77 -14.58 16.01
N ALA A 106 -14.58 -13.53 15.89
CA ALA A 106 -14.93 -12.93 14.62
C ALA A 106 -14.83 -11.40 14.67
N ASP A 107 -13.92 -10.86 15.48
CA ASP A 107 -13.78 -9.42 15.70
C ASP A 107 -13.71 -8.65 14.36
N GLY A 108 -14.63 -7.70 14.17
CA GLY A 108 -14.75 -6.93 12.94
C GLY A 108 -15.71 -7.51 11.89
N VAL A 109 -16.21 -8.74 12.04
CA VAL A 109 -17.24 -9.29 11.14
C VAL A 109 -18.64 -8.78 11.52
N ILE A 110 -19.38 -8.37 10.51
CA ILE A 110 -20.79 -8.01 10.57
C ILE A 110 -21.57 -9.09 9.80
N TYR A 111 -22.25 -9.98 10.51
CA TYR A 111 -23.14 -10.93 9.85
C TYR A 111 -24.42 -10.22 9.42
N VAL A 112 -24.82 -10.40 8.16
CA VAL A 112 -25.95 -9.70 7.53
C VAL A 112 -27.07 -10.69 7.23
N ARG A 113 -28.30 -10.33 7.59
CA ARG A 113 -29.49 -11.10 7.22
C ARG A 113 -29.72 -11.02 5.70
N PRO A 114 -29.80 -12.16 4.98
CA PRO A 114 -30.08 -12.16 3.55
C PRO A 114 -31.53 -11.75 3.23
N GLY A 115 -31.76 -11.28 2.00
CA GLY A 115 -33.11 -11.01 1.46
C GLY A 115 -33.71 -9.64 1.80
N LYS A 116 -32.98 -8.78 2.51
CA LYS A 116 -33.39 -7.39 2.82
C LYS A 116 -32.74 -6.42 1.82
N GLU A 117 -33.54 -5.73 1.00
CA GLU A 117 -33.04 -4.83 -0.04
C GLU A 117 -32.17 -3.69 0.53
N ASP A 118 -32.58 -3.15 1.69
CA ASP A 118 -31.87 -2.09 2.41
C ASP A 118 -30.53 -2.54 2.99
N LEU A 119 -30.25 -3.84 3.03
CA LEU A 119 -28.99 -4.44 3.50
C LEU A 119 -28.22 -5.15 2.37
N SER A 120 -28.59 -4.88 1.12
CA SER A 120 -27.97 -5.52 -0.04
C SER A 120 -26.48 -5.19 -0.15
N LEU A 121 -25.65 -6.20 -0.39
CA LEU A 121 -24.25 -6.07 -0.81
C LEU A 121 -24.13 -6.02 -2.34
N GLY A 122 -25.26 -5.94 -3.06
CA GLY A 122 -25.32 -6.00 -4.50
C GLY A 122 -25.12 -7.43 -5.00
N LYS A 123 -24.13 -7.62 -5.88
CA LYS A 123 -23.77 -8.96 -6.39
C LYS A 123 -22.82 -9.72 -5.43
N SER A 124 -22.25 -9.01 -4.46
CA SER A 124 -21.21 -9.51 -3.58
C SER A 124 -21.80 -10.27 -2.38
N ARG A 125 -21.12 -11.31 -1.91
CA ARG A 125 -21.50 -12.08 -0.71
C ARG A 125 -20.83 -11.56 0.56
N TYR A 126 -19.68 -10.94 0.38
CA TYR A 126 -18.93 -10.26 1.41
C TYR A 126 -18.35 -8.94 0.87
N ALA A 127 -18.22 -7.95 1.75
CA ALA A 127 -17.60 -6.68 1.43
C ALA A 127 -17.07 -6.00 2.69
N GLN A 128 -16.00 -5.22 2.55
CA GLN A 128 -15.60 -4.30 3.60
C GLN A 128 -16.52 -3.08 3.56
N VAL A 129 -17.16 -2.76 4.68
CA VAL A 129 -18.22 -1.74 4.70
C VAL A 129 -18.07 -0.70 5.82
N ARG A 130 -18.82 0.39 5.63
CA ARG A 130 -19.22 1.34 6.67
C ARG A 130 -20.74 1.41 6.70
N ILE A 131 -21.34 1.23 7.88
CA ILE A 131 -22.80 1.24 8.04
C ILE A 131 -23.17 2.30 9.08
N ALA A 132 -23.91 3.32 8.69
CA ALA A 132 -24.41 4.35 9.59
C ALA A 132 -25.47 3.78 10.55
N VAL A 133 -25.41 4.15 11.83
CA VAL A 133 -26.32 3.71 12.89
C VAL A 133 -26.82 4.92 13.67
N ASP A 134 -28.14 5.05 13.78
CA ASP A 134 -28.86 6.14 14.46
C ASP A 134 -28.36 7.56 14.12
N GLY A 135 -27.76 7.78 12.94
CA GLY A 135 -27.20 9.05 12.49
C GLY A 135 -26.05 9.61 13.34
N THR A 136 -25.52 8.84 14.30
CA THR A 136 -24.50 9.31 15.26
C THR A 136 -23.27 8.43 15.29
N HIS A 137 -23.43 7.14 15.00
CA HIS A 137 -22.38 6.14 15.04
C HIS A 137 -22.33 5.36 13.73
N TYR A 138 -21.31 4.54 13.57
CA TYR A 138 -21.21 3.63 12.44
C TYR A 138 -20.47 2.34 12.79
N LEU A 139 -20.80 1.28 12.08
CA LEU A 139 -20.06 0.02 12.09
C LEU A 139 -18.93 0.07 11.06
N LYS A 140 -17.73 -0.35 11.49
CA LYS A 140 -16.57 -0.64 10.63
C LYS A 140 -16.36 -2.14 10.66
N GLY A 141 -16.38 -2.79 9.50
CA GLY A 141 -16.16 -4.23 9.47
C GLY A 141 -16.32 -4.88 8.10
N MET A 142 -16.20 -6.22 8.10
CA MET A 142 -16.52 -7.08 6.96
C MET A 142 -17.96 -7.55 7.06
N ALA A 143 -18.82 -7.10 6.14
CA ALA A 143 -20.16 -7.64 6.00
C ALA A 143 -20.11 -9.00 5.31
N VAL A 144 -20.78 -10.00 5.88
CA VAL A 144 -20.91 -11.36 5.32
C VAL A 144 -22.34 -11.86 5.53
N TYR A 145 -22.99 -12.38 4.49
CA TYR A 145 -24.34 -12.93 4.66
C TYR A 145 -24.36 -14.17 5.56
N LYS A 146 -25.35 -14.23 6.46
CA LYS A 146 -25.59 -15.38 7.36
C LYS A 146 -27.09 -15.62 7.58
N ASP A 147 -27.53 -16.86 7.38
CA ASP A 147 -28.94 -17.24 7.37
C ASP A 147 -29.58 -17.27 8.78
N ASP A 148 -28.81 -17.61 9.81
CA ASP A 148 -29.24 -18.00 11.16
C ASP A 148 -29.12 -16.88 12.21
N LEU A 149 -29.39 -15.63 11.83
CA LEU A 149 -29.39 -14.51 12.79
C LEU A 149 -30.64 -14.51 13.70
N PRO A 150 -30.51 -14.13 14.99
CA PRO A 150 -31.64 -14.05 15.94
C PRO A 150 -32.80 -13.20 15.42
N ALA A 151 -34.03 -13.56 15.78
CA ALA A 151 -35.22 -12.79 15.40
C ALA A 151 -35.08 -11.31 15.83
N GLY A 152 -35.46 -10.39 14.95
CA GLY A 152 -35.32 -8.94 15.18
C GLY A 152 -33.92 -8.37 14.96
N VAL A 153 -32.88 -9.21 14.84
CA VAL A 153 -31.52 -8.78 14.50
C VAL A 153 -31.27 -8.96 13.02
N ASP A 154 -31.00 -7.88 12.31
CA ASP A 154 -30.64 -7.92 10.90
C ASP A 154 -29.14 -7.80 10.65
N LEU A 155 -28.41 -7.16 11.56
CA LEU A 155 -26.95 -7.07 11.56
C LEU A 155 -26.41 -7.56 12.90
N MET A 156 -25.50 -8.53 12.90
CA MET A 156 -24.80 -8.97 14.11
C MET A 156 -23.32 -8.58 14.02
N PHE A 157 -22.92 -7.57 14.80
CA PHE A 157 -21.53 -7.11 14.88
C PHE A 157 -20.76 -7.89 15.94
N ASN A 158 -19.66 -8.52 15.56
CA ASN A 158 -18.79 -9.26 16.48
C ASN A 158 -17.63 -8.38 16.91
N THR A 159 -17.37 -8.30 18.21
CA THR A 159 -16.29 -7.47 18.75
C THR A 159 -15.51 -8.12 19.89
N ASN A 160 -14.22 -7.81 19.99
CA ASN A 160 -13.36 -8.13 21.13
C ASN A 160 -13.56 -7.21 22.35
N LYS A 161 -14.45 -6.21 22.26
CA LYS A 161 -14.82 -5.35 23.39
C LYS A 161 -15.69 -6.11 24.38
N SER A 162 -15.57 -5.75 25.66
CA SER A 162 -16.49 -6.18 26.71
C SER A 162 -17.78 -5.37 26.69
N ASN A 163 -18.87 -5.98 27.15
CA ASN A 163 -20.16 -5.31 27.25
C ASN A 163 -20.15 -4.24 28.36
N THR A 164 -20.42 -2.98 28.00
CA THR A 164 -20.51 -1.85 28.93
C THR A 164 -21.94 -1.54 29.38
N GLY A 165 -22.93 -2.27 28.86
CA GLY A 165 -24.36 -1.96 28.99
C GLY A 165 -24.87 -0.95 27.95
N ASN A 166 -23.98 -0.20 27.28
CA ASN A 166 -24.33 0.69 26.17
C ASN A 166 -23.83 0.12 24.84
N LYS A 167 -24.76 -0.24 23.96
CA LYS A 167 -24.45 -0.79 22.63
C LYS A 167 -23.56 0.12 21.80
N LEU A 168 -23.74 1.45 21.90
CA LEU A 168 -23.02 2.42 21.08
C LEU A 168 -21.51 2.44 21.34
N ASP A 169 -21.08 2.02 22.54
CA ASP A 169 -19.66 1.94 22.91
C ASP A 169 -18.91 0.88 22.07
N ALA A 170 -19.63 -0.07 21.47
CA ALA A 170 -19.08 -1.03 20.52
C ALA A 170 -18.76 -0.40 19.16
N LEU A 171 -19.50 0.64 18.75
CA LEU A 171 -19.41 1.28 17.43
C LEU A 171 -18.35 2.39 17.37
N LYS A 172 -18.23 3.02 16.21
CA LYS A 172 -17.41 4.23 16.00
C LYS A 172 -18.31 5.45 15.92
N GLU A 173 -17.90 6.55 16.55
CA GLU A 173 -18.60 7.83 16.38
C GLU A 173 -18.42 8.36 14.96
N MET A 174 -19.49 8.92 14.39
CA MET A 174 -19.39 9.67 13.15
C MET A 174 -18.57 10.95 13.34
N ARG A 175 -17.85 11.33 12.29
CA ARG A 175 -17.08 12.58 12.27
C ARG A 175 -18.02 13.76 12.43
N ARG A 176 -17.65 14.68 13.32
CA ARG A 176 -18.36 15.95 13.54
C ARG A 176 -17.57 17.13 12.98
N ARG A 177 -18.30 18.14 12.54
CA ARG A 177 -17.81 19.47 12.18
C ARG A 177 -17.54 20.29 13.46
N PRO A 178 -16.79 21.41 13.37
CA PRO A 178 -16.53 22.27 14.52
C PRO A 178 -17.79 22.81 15.22
N ASP A 179 -18.91 22.91 14.48
CA ASP A 179 -20.23 23.30 15.00
C ASP A 179 -20.99 22.18 15.74
N GLY A 180 -20.39 20.99 15.88
CA GLY A 180 -20.98 19.83 16.56
C GLY A 180 -21.88 18.96 15.68
N THR A 181 -22.20 19.37 14.45
CA THR A 181 -23.02 18.58 13.52
C THR A 181 -22.23 17.46 12.87
N VAL A 182 -22.89 16.39 12.42
CA VAL A 182 -22.23 15.30 11.67
C VAL A 182 -21.79 15.80 10.30
N ASP A 183 -20.55 15.48 9.93
CA ASP A 183 -20.00 15.82 8.62
C ASP A 183 -20.65 14.98 7.53
N GLN A 184 -21.66 15.53 6.85
CA GLN A 184 -22.42 14.80 5.81
C GLN A 184 -21.59 14.43 4.58
N GLU A 185 -20.47 15.10 4.36
CA GLU A 185 -19.57 14.84 3.22
C GLU A 185 -18.55 13.74 3.53
N ASN A 186 -18.18 13.58 4.80
CA ASN A 186 -17.26 12.55 5.25
C ASN A 186 -17.63 12.04 6.66
N PRO A 187 -18.81 11.43 6.84
CA PRO A 187 -19.34 11.06 8.14
C PRO A 187 -18.53 9.94 8.80
N PHE A 188 -17.81 9.14 8.01
CA PHE A 188 -16.98 8.04 8.50
C PHE A 188 -15.53 8.43 8.76
N GLY A 189 -15.13 9.67 8.40
CA GLY A 189 -13.74 10.13 8.51
C GLY A 189 -12.75 9.41 7.58
N ALA A 190 -13.25 8.60 6.63
CA ALA A 190 -12.45 7.82 5.70
C ALA A 190 -13.09 7.85 4.31
N ALA A 191 -12.25 7.88 3.28
CA ALA A 191 -12.74 7.80 1.90
C ALA A 191 -13.42 6.46 1.65
N ILE A 192 -14.63 6.50 1.08
CA ILE A 192 -15.33 5.33 0.57
C ILE A 192 -14.96 5.14 -0.90
N LYS A 193 -15.07 3.91 -1.39
CA LYS A 193 -14.89 3.61 -2.81
C LYS A 193 -15.88 4.40 -3.65
N PRO A 194 -15.45 4.98 -4.78
CA PRO A 194 -16.35 5.50 -5.79
C PRO A 194 -17.32 4.41 -6.27
N PHE A 195 -18.62 4.70 -6.31
CA PHE A 195 -19.69 3.70 -6.56
C PHE A 195 -19.81 2.60 -5.48
N GLY A 196 -19.20 2.81 -4.31
CA GLY A 196 -19.34 1.92 -3.16
C GLY A 196 -20.76 1.90 -2.59
N GLN A 197 -21.54 2.96 -2.82
CA GLN A 197 -22.96 3.04 -2.48
C GLN A 197 -23.82 2.41 -3.59
N ILE A 198 -24.80 1.61 -3.20
CA ILE A 198 -25.80 1.08 -4.12
C ILE A 198 -26.88 2.15 -4.27
N LEU A 199 -26.93 2.81 -5.42
CA LEU A 199 -27.90 3.87 -5.69
C LEU A 199 -29.15 3.33 -6.39
N GLY A 200 -30.29 3.92 -6.07
CA GLY A 200 -31.54 3.72 -6.79
C GLY A 200 -31.59 4.48 -8.12
N SER A 201 -32.67 4.26 -8.86
CA SER A 201 -32.98 5.02 -10.08
C SER A 201 -33.14 6.52 -9.82
N ASP A 202 -33.43 6.90 -8.58
CA ASP A 202 -33.54 8.28 -8.09
C ASP A 202 -32.18 8.89 -7.66
N GLY A 203 -31.08 8.15 -7.80
CA GLY A 203 -29.74 8.57 -7.42
C GLY A 203 -29.48 8.59 -5.90
N LYS A 204 -30.41 8.09 -5.07
CA LYS A 204 -30.23 8.00 -3.61
C LYS A 204 -29.73 6.61 -3.19
N PRO A 205 -29.00 6.48 -2.08
CA PRO A 205 -28.62 5.16 -1.59
C PRO A 205 -29.87 4.31 -1.29
N LYS A 206 -29.88 3.08 -1.78
CA LYS A 206 -30.91 2.07 -1.50
C LYS A 206 -30.51 1.10 -0.40
N SER A 207 -29.22 1.04 -0.07
CA SER A 207 -28.71 0.21 1.01
C SER A 207 -27.85 1.00 2.00
N VAL A 208 -27.88 0.58 3.26
CA VAL A 208 -26.99 1.07 4.33
C VAL A 208 -25.52 0.65 4.14
N MET A 209 -25.26 -0.26 3.19
CA MET A 209 -23.92 -0.78 2.90
C MET A 209 -23.10 0.21 2.07
N ASN A 210 -22.20 0.95 2.72
CA ASN A 210 -21.21 1.78 2.03
C ASN A 210 -19.92 0.98 1.84
N ARG A 211 -19.71 0.43 0.63
CA ARG A 211 -18.61 -0.52 0.35
C ARG A 211 -17.28 0.18 0.09
N LEU A 212 -16.21 -0.35 0.67
CA LEU A 212 -14.82 0.09 0.44
C LEU A 212 -14.10 -0.84 -0.53
N THR A 213 -14.27 -2.14 -0.36
CA THR A 213 -13.75 -3.20 -1.23
C THR A 213 -14.78 -4.33 -1.22
N GLU A 214 -14.98 -5.01 -2.34
CA GLU A 214 -15.97 -6.08 -2.47
C GLU A 214 -15.41 -7.36 -3.12
N GLU A 215 -16.20 -8.43 -3.04
CA GLU A 215 -15.87 -9.75 -3.60
C GLU A 215 -15.36 -9.64 -5.05
N GLY A 216 -14.18 -10.20 -5.29
CA GLY A 216 -13.47 -10.19 -6.57
C GLY A 216 -12.34 -9.17 -6.67
N GLU A 217 -12.33 -8.12 -5.85
CA GLU A 217 -11.38 -7.01 -5.97
C GLU A 217 -10.05 -7.23 -5.23
N TRP A 218 -10.01 -8.10 -4.22
CA TRP A 218 -8.78 -8.36 -3.46
C TRP A 218 -7.74 -9.13 -4.28
N ASP A 219 -8.18 -9.91 -5.28
CA ASP A 219 -7.30 -10.66 -6.17
C ASP A 219 -6.52 -9.77 -7.15
N GLU A 220 -6.98 -8.54 -7.39
CA GLU A 220 -6.30 -7.55 -8.22
C GLU A 220 -5.14 -6.86 -7.50
N TRP A 221 -5.05 -7.02 -6.18
CA TRP A 221 -4.02 -6.37 -5.39
C TRP A 221 -2.63 -6.91 -5.72
N SER A 222 -1.62 -6.06 -5.56
CA SER A 222 -0.23 -6.36 -5.94
C SER A 222 0.23 -7.69 -5.35
N ARG A 223 0.56 -8.61 -6.25
CA ARG A 223 1.10 -9.94 -5.92
C ARG A 223 2.62 -9.93 -5.84
N THR A 224 3.34 -8.82 -5.75
CA THR A 224 4.82 -8.87 -5.71
C THR A 224 5.34 -9.25 -4.33
N LEU A 225 6.35 -10.12 -4.24
CA LEU A 225 7.04 -10.36 -2.97
C LEU A 225 7.92 -9.17 -2.62
N SER A 226 7.69 -8.59 -1.45
CA SER A 226 8.52 -7.51 -0.95
C SER A 226 9.85 -8.06 -0.41
N ARG A 227 10.91 -7.25 -0.53
CA ARG A 227 12.19 -7.57 0.11
C ARG A 227 12.07 -7.79 1.62
N GLN A 228 11.07 -7.19 2.26
CA GLN A 228 10.77 -7.35 3.68
C GLN A 228 10.36 -8.78 4.05
N VAL A 229 9.78 -9.54 3.11
CA VAL A 229 9.54 -10.98 3.28
C VAL A 229 10.77 -11.75 2.90
N LEU A 230 11.22 -11.55 1.67
CA LEU A 230 12.17 -12.46 1.05
C LEU A 230 13.57 -12.38 1.67
N SER A 231 13.97 -11.23 2.24
CA SER A 231 15.22 -11.11 3.01
C SER A 231 15.23 -11.86 4.33
N LYS A 232 14.07 -12.32 4.81
CA LYS A 232 13.92 -13.11 6.03
C LYS A 232 13.77 -14.61 5.74
N GLN A 233 13.87 -14.99 4.47
CA GLN A 233 13.80 -16.36 3.98
C GLN A 233 15.20 -16.87 3.60
N SER A 234 15.30 -18.10 3.10
CA SER A 234 16.61 -18.64 2.69
C SER A 234 17.21 -17.81 1.54
N PRO A 235 18.55 -17.62 1.52
CA PRO A 235 19.23 -16.98 0.41
C PRO A 235 18.94 -17.62 -0.95
N ASP A 236 18.75 -18.95 -0.99
CA ASP A 236 18.45 -19.67 -2.23
C ASP A 236 17.05 -19.36 -2.78
N LEU A 237 16.04 -19.27 -1.91
CA LEU A 237 14.71 -18.83 -2.33
C LEU A 237 14.75 -17.38 -2.82
N ALA A 238 15.48 -16.52 -2.10
CA ALA A 238 15.65 -15.13 -2.49
C ALA A 238 16.30 -15.00 -3.87
N LYS A 239 17.42 -15.70 -4.06
CA LYS A 239 18.16 -15.72 -5.32
C LYS A 239 17.28 -16.20 -6.48
N ARG A 240 16.60 -17.34 -6.33
CA ARG A 240 15.71 -17.88 -7.36
C ARG A 240 14.62 -16.89 -7.78
N GLN A 241 13.94 -16.23 -6.84
CA GLN A 241 12.87 -15.28 -7.18
C GLN A 241 13.38 -13.96 -7.77
N LEU A 242 14.58 -13.53 -7.37
CA LEU A 242 15.25 -12.37 -7.96
C LEU A 242 15.80 -12.68 -9.36
N ASP A 243 16.30 -13.90 -9.58
CA ASP A 243 16.74 -14.37 -10.90
C ASP A 243 15.56 -14.44 -11.88
N VAL A 244 14.38 -14.92 -11.46
CA VAL A 244 13.16 -14.86 -12.29
C VAL A 244 12.78 -13.43 -12.67
N THR A 245 12.87 -12.47 -11.74
CA THR A 245 12.67 -11.04 -12.06
C THR A 245 13.68 -10.55 -13.09
N TYR A 246 14.94 -10.92 -12.92
CA TYR A 246 16.02 -10.54 -13.81
C TYR A 246 15.82 -11.10 -15.22
N GLU A 247 15.54 -12.40 -15.35
CA GLU A 247 15.29 -13.08 -16.62
C GLU A 247 14.10 -12.47 -17.36
N ARG A 248 12.99 -12.17 -16.66
CA ARG A 248 11.83 -11.50 -17.25
C ARG A 248 12.20 -10.15 -17.86
N ARG A 249 12.97 -9.33 -17.12
CA ARG A 249 13.43 -8.02 -17.60
C ARG A 249 14.44 -8.16 -18.75
N GLN A 250 15.29 -9.17 -18.70
CA GLN A 250 16.24 -9.45 -19.78
C GLN A 250 15.51 -9.79 -21.09
N ASN A 251 14.46 -10.61 -21.00
CA ASN A 251 13.61 -10.95 -22.16
C ASN A 251 12.88 -9.71 -22.70
N GLU A 252 12.33 -8.87 -21.83
CA GLU A 252 11.71 -7.60 -22.21
C GLU A 252 12.70 -6.67 -22.91
N LEU A 253 13.93 -6.54 -22.40
CA LEU A 253 14.98 -5.77 -23.06
C LEU A 253 15.31 -6.34 -24.45
N ALA A 254 15.42 -7.66 -24.58
CA ALA A 254 15.68 -8.32 -25.86
C ALA A 254 14.56 -8.03 -26.88
N GLU A 255 13.29 -8.09 -26.45
CA GLU A 255 12.13 -7.73 -27.26
C GLU A 255 12.19 -6.26 -27.69
N LEU A 256 12.44 -5.34 -26.76
CA LEU A 256 12.58 -3.90 -27.06
C LEU A 256 13.71 -3.62 -28.04
N LYS A 257 14.83 -4.36 -27.95
CA LYS A 257 15.93 -4.26 -28.90
C LYS A 257 15.55 -4.76 -30.29
N SER A 258 14.62 -5.70 -30.41
CA SER A 258 14.16 -6.24 -31.70
C SER A 258 13.21 -5.30 -32.46
N LEU A 259 12.66 -4.27 -31.80
CA LEU A 259 11.72 -3.32 -32.41
C LEU A 259 12.33 -2.60 -33.63
N THR A 260 11.55 -2.53 -34.71
CA THR A 260 11.97 -1.95 -35.98
C THR A 260 11.66 -0.46 -36.10
N ASN A 261 10.61 0.03 -35.43
CA ASN A 261 10.30 1.45 -35.39
C ASN A 261 11.29 2.19 -34.47
N PRO A 262 12.14 3.08 -34.99
CA PRO A 262 13.21 3.69 -34.21
C PRO A 262 12.70 4.66 -33.14
N LEU A 263 11.58 5.35 -33.37
CA LEU A 263 11.02 6.28 -32.39
C LEU A 263 10.44 5.51 -31.19
N ILE A 264 9.63 4.49 -31.48
CA ILE A 264 9.02 3.63 -30.45
C ILE A 264 10.12 2.89 -29.68
N LYS A 265 11.08 2.27 -30.38
CA LYS A 265 12.22 1.58 -29.78
C LYS A 265 12.99 2.49 -28.83
N LYS A 266 13.39 3.67 -29.29
CA LYS A 266 14.14 4.63 -28.48
C LYS A 266 13.37 4.98 -27.20
N LYS A 267 12.08 5.30 -27.33
CA LYS A 267 11.26 5.72 -26.20
C LYS A 267 11.06 4.61 -25.17
N LEU A 268 10.73 3.40 -25.63
CA LEU A 268 10.52 2.25 -24.76
C LEU A 268 11.81 1.83 -24.06
N LEU A 269 12.97 1.91 -24.73
CA LEU A 269 14.27 1.65 -24.10
C LEU A 269 14.62 2.68 -23.00
N GLU A 270 14.29 3.96 -23.20
CA GLU A 270 14.45 5.00 -22.16
C GLU A 270 13.57 4.69 -20.94
N THR A 271 12.28 4.42 -21.17
CA THR A 271 11.32 4.07 -20.12
C THR A 271 11.74 2.80 -19.37
N PHE A 272 12.12 1.76 -20.10
CA PHE A 272 12.62 0.52 -19.53
C PHE A 272 13.86 0.75 -18.65
N GLY A 273 14.80 1.59 -19.11
CA GLY A 273 15.97 1.97 -18.32
C GLY A 273 15.60 2.66 -17.00
N ASP A 274 14.67 3.60 -17.03
CA ASP A 274 14.18 4.31 -15.83
C ASP A 274 13.47 3.38 -14.84
N GLU A 275 12.64 2.47 -15.34
CA GLU A 275 11.94 1.47 -14.52
C GLU A 275 12.89 0.42 -13.94
N THR A 276 13.91 0.04 -14.70
CA THR A 276 14.92 -0.93 -14.26
C THR A 276 15.83 -0.32 -13.19
N ASP A 277 16.21 0.96 -13.29
CA ASP A 277 16.88 1.70 -12.22
C ASP A 277 16.01 1.72 -10.94
N SER A 278 14.71 1.98 -11.08
CA SER A 278 13.77 1.96 -9.95
C SER A 278 13.67 0.58 -9.31
N ALA A 279 13.57 -0.48 -10.12
CA ALA A 279 13.53 -1.87 -9.66
C ALA A 279 14.81 -2.26 -8.90
N ALA A 280 15.97 -1.80 -9.36
CA ALA A 280 17.27 -2.02 -8.72
C ALA A 280 17.35 -1.43 -7.30
N VAL A 281 16.53 -0.41 -6.99
CA VAL A 281 16.46 0.24 -5.67
C VAL A 281 15.36 -0.38 -4.79
N HIS A 282 14.22 -0.72 -5.37
CA HIS A 282 13.11 -1.30 -4.62
C HIS A 282 13.37 -2.75 -4.22
N LEU A 283 14.20 -3.48 -4.98
CA LEU A 283 14.61 -4.86 -4.70
C LEU A 283 13.40 -5.82 -4.59
N LYS A 284 12.37 -5.59 -5.40
CA LYS A 284 11.19 -6.47 -5.43
C LYS A 284 11.49 -7.72 -6.24
N ALA A 285 11.00 -8.86 -5.75
CA ALA A 285 11.16 -10.14 -6.43
C ALA A 285 9.87 -10.56 -7.15
N ALA A 286 10.02 -11.54 -8.05
CA ALA A 286 8.92 -12.13 -8.76
C ALA A 286 7.95 -12.79 -7.77
N ASN A 287 6.69 -12.93 -8.21
CA ASN A 287 5.69 -13.64 -7.46
C ASN A 287 5.92 -15.15 -7.55
N MET A 288 5.69 -15.87 -6.45
CA MET A 288 5.65 -17.33 -6.48
C MET A 288 4.46 -17.81 -7.32
N PRO A 289 4.54 -18.99 -7.96
CA PRO A 289 3.42 -19.57 -8.70
C PRO A 289 2.16 -19.67 -7.85
N ARG A 290 1.01 -19.28 -8.44
CA ARG A 290 -0.33 -19.27 -7.81
C ARG A 290 -0.46 -18.49 -6.50
N GLN A 291 0.50 -17.63 -6.14
CA GLN A 291 0.30 -16.77 -4.98
C GLN A 291 -0.78 -15.72 -5.24
N ALA A 292 -1.58 -15.44 -4.22
CA ALA A 292 -2.71 -14.53 -4.33
C ALA A 292 -2.98 -13.82 -2.99
N THR A 293 -3.38 -12.55 -3.07
CA THR A 293 -3.86 -11.78 -1.93
C THR A 293 -5.31 -12.17 -1.67
N LYS A 294 -5.63 -12.59 -0.45
CA LYS A 294 -6.97 -13.03 -0.06
C LYS A 294 -7.42 -12.28 1.19
N VAL A 295 -8.69 -11.90 1.23
CA VAL A 295 -9.31 -11.42 2.48
C VAL A 295 -9.51 -12.59 3.42
N ILE A 296 -9.21 -12.39 4.71
CA ILE A 296 -9.42 -13.42 5.73
C ILE A 296 -10.81 -13.25 6.36
N LEU A 297 -11.50 -14.37 6.53
CA LEU A 297 -12.75 -14.46 7.27
C LEU A 297 -12.64 -15.58 8.32
N PRO A 298 -13.35 -15.47 9.47
CA PRO A 298 -13.24 -16.44 10.55
C PRO A 298 -14.09 -17.68 10.29
N SER A 299 -13.58 -18.85 10.69
CA SER A 299 -14.40 -20.05 10.85
C SER A 299 -13.90 -20.94 11.98
N ASN A 300 -14.78 -21.21 12.95
CA ASN A 300 -14.54 -22.18 14.02
C ASN A 300 -14.77 -23.64 13.57
N HIS A 301 -15.21 -23.86 12.31
CA HIS A 301 -15.39 -25.19 11.73
C HIS A 301 -14.12 -25.71 11.01
N ILE A 302 -13.02 -24.97 11.08
CA ILE A 302 -11.73 -25.32 10.50
C ILE A 302 -10.73 -25.50 11.63
N LYS A 303 -9.82 -26.48 11.53
CA LYS A 303 -8.79 -26.66 12.56
C LYS A 303 -7.76 -25.52 12.51
N PRO A 304 -7.08 -25.20 13.63
CA PRO A 304 -5.98 -24.23 13.63
C PRO A 304 -4.79 -24.55 12.71
N THR A 305 -4.74 -25.76 12.14
CA THR A 305 -3.70 -26.22 11.19
C THR A 305 -4.21 -26.29 9.75
N GLU A 306 -5.46 -25.91 9.50
CA GLU A 306 -6.13 -26.00 8.21
C GLU A 306 -6.60 -24.61 7.74
N ILE A 307 -6.85 -24.49 6.44
CA ILE A 307 -7.41 -23.30 5.80
C ILE A 307 -8.45 -23.74 4.76
N PHE A 308 -9.57 -23.03 4.68
CA PHE A 308 -10.50 -23.19 3.57
C PHE A 308 -10.19 -22.13 2.51
N ALA A 309 -9.68 -22.56 1.36
CA ALA A 309 -9.17 -21.69 0.31
C ALA A 309 -9.65 -22.21 -1.06
N PRO A 310 -10.85 -21.80 -1.53
CA PRO A 310 -11.53 -22.38 -2.69
C PRO A 310 -10.71 -22.39 -3.99
N THR A 311 -9.86 -21.39 -4.19
CA THR A 311 -9.03 -21.25 -5.39
C THR A 311 -7.70 -22.02 -5.33
N PHE A 312 -7.43 -22.71 -4.22
CA PHE A 312 -6.25 -23.55 -4.02
C PHE A 312 -6.63 -25.04 -4.02
N HIS A 313 -5.66 -25.91 -4.27
CA HIS A 313 -5.93 -27.34 -4.35
C HIS A 313 -6.15 -27.94 -2.95
N ASP A 314 -7.15 -28.81 -2.81
CA ASP A 314 -7.36 -29.56 -1.56
C ASP A 314 -6.12 -30.40 -1.21
N GLY A 315 -5.69 -30.38 0.05
CA GLY A 315 -4.49 -31.05 0.54
C GLY A 315 -3.17 -30.31 0.31
N GLU A 316 -3.17 -29.19 -0.41
CA GLU A 316 -1.99 -28.36 -0.61
C GLU A 316 -1.55 -27.67 0.68
N ARG A 317 -0.24 -27.57 0.92
CA ARG A 317 0.32 -26.71 1.98
C ARG A 317 0.46 -25.28 1.47
N VAL A 318 0.02 -24.33 2.28
CA VAL A 318 0.16 -22.89 2.01
C VAL A 318 0.76 -22.15 3.20
N ALA A 319 1.57 -21.15 2.92
CA ALA A 319 2.07 -20.18 3.89
C ALA A 319 1.26 -18.89 3.77
N LEU A 320 0.91 -18.30 4.91
CA LEU A 320 0.17 -17.03 4.96
C LEU A 320 1.07 -15.90 5.44
N ILE A 321 1.03 -14.76 4.75
CA ILE A 321 1.79 -13.58 5.13
C ILE A 321 0.84 -12.39 5.18
N ARG A 322 0.63 -11.82 6.36
CA ARG A 322 0.05 -10.48 6.52
C ARG A 322 1.17 -9.44 6.49
N PHE A 323 0.90 -8.28 5.91
CA PHE A 323 1.86 -7.18 5.90
C PHE A 323 1.41 -6.07 6.85
N PRO A 324 2.34 -5.43 7.60
CA PRO A 324 3.73 -5.84 7.78
C PRO A 324 3.84 -7.14 8.61
N HIS A 325 4.97 -7.84 8.51
CA HIS A 325 5.29 -8.96 9.41
C HIS A 325 6.73 -8.79 9.94
N ALA A 326 6.95 -9.25 11.16
CA ALA A 326 8.24 -9.18 11.84
C ALA A 326 9.23 -10.19 11.29
N CYS A 327 8.89 -11.49 11.27
CA CYS A 327 9.75 -12.56 10.76
C CYS A 327 8.96 -13.87 10.51
N THR A 328 9.66 -14.97 10.27
CA THR A 328 9.10 -16.29 9.95
C THR A 328 8.17 -16.87 11.02
N PHE A 329 8.23 -16.38 12.26
CA PHE A 329 7.35 -16.84 13.34
C PHE A 329 5.91 -16.35 13.21
N GLU A 330 5.67 -15.29 12.41
CA GLU A 330 4.33 -14.77 12.07
C GLU A 330 3.77 -15.35 10.77
N ILE A 331 4.48 -16.30 10.14
CA ILE A 331 4.07 -16.94 8.89
C ILE A 331 3.52 -18.32 9.21
N PRO A 332 2.20 -18.51 9.44
CA PRO A 332 1.64 -19.85 9.61
C PRO A 332 1.70 -20.63 8.30
N GLU A 333 2.04 -21.92 8.41
CA GLU A 333 1.85 -22.92 7.35
C GLU A 333 0.62 -23.76 7.69
N LEU A 334 -0.30 -23.87 6.74
CA LEU A 334 -1.60 -24.54 6.89
C LEU A 334 -1.83 -25.50 5.74
N THR A 335 -2.67 -26.51 5.97
CA THR A 335 -3.14 -27.43 4.92
C THR A 335 -4.50 -26.98 4.39
N VAL A 336 -4.63 -26.87 3.07
CA VAL A 336 -5.90 -26.53 2.41
C VAL A 336 -6.89 -27.67 2.60
N ASN A 337 -8.06 -27.36 3.16
CA ASN A 337 -9.18 -28.28 3.31
C ASN A 337 -10.46 -27.61 2.79
N ASN A 338 -10.86 -27.95 1.57
CA ASN A 338 -12.01 -27.38 0.87
C ASN A 338 -13.28 -28.24 1.00
N ARG A 339 -13.30 -29.21 1.92
CA ARG A 339 -14.40 -30.19 2.05
C ARG A 339 -15.55 -29.72 2.95
N GLY A 340 -15.29 -28.80 3.88
CA GLY A 340 -16.26 -28.37 4.91
C GLY A 340 -17.54 -27.75 4.35
N ARG A 341 -18.71 -28.30 4.71
CA ARG A 341 -20.03 -27.81 4.28
C ARG A 341 -20.38 -26.43 4.84
N GLU A 342 -20.12 -26.20 6.13
CA GLU A 342 -20.39 -24.92 6.78
C GLU A 342 -19.55 -23.78 6.17
N ASN A 343 -18.30 -24.08 5.83
CA ASN A 343 -17.39 -23.12 5.16
C ASN A 343 -17.90 -22.75 3.76
N LYS A 344 -18.34 -23.74 2.97
CA LYS A 344 -18.97 -23.51 1.67
C LYS A 344 -20.23 -22.66 1.82
N LYS A 345 -21.07 -22.95 2.83
CA LYS A 345 -22.31 -22.22 3.09
C LYS A 345 -22.02 -20.75 3.41
N LEU A 346 -21.05 -20.47 4.29
CA LEU A 346 -20.65 -19.11 4.67
C LEU A 346 -20.24 -18.27 3.44
N LEU A 347 -19.48 -18.87 2.53
CA LEU A 347 -19.03 -18.22 1.30
C LEU A 347 -20.02 -18.34 0.12
N GLY A 348 -21.19 -18.96 0.33
CA GLY A 348 -22.19 -19.13 -0.72
C GLY A 348 -21.80 -20.10 -1.84
N ILE A 349 -20.76 -20.89 -1.64
CA ILE A 349 -20.26 -21.86 -2.62
C ILE A 349 -21.29 -22.97 -2.80
N GLY A 350 -21.66 -23.24 -4.06
CA GLY A 350 -22.75 -24.17 -4.41
C GLY A 350 -24.15 -23.52 -4.47
N LYS A 351 -24.28 -22.23 -4.15
CA LYS A 351 -25.49 -21.41 -4.38
C LYS A 351 -25.22 -20.26 -5.38
N GLY A 352 -24.37 -20.51 -6.37
CA GLY A 352 -23.92 -19.52 -7.36
C GLY A 352 -22.76 -18.62 -6.93
N GLY A 353 -22.32 -18.68 -5.66
CA GLY A 353 -21.10 -17.99 -5.21
C GLY A 353 -19.83 -18.79 -5.54
N THR A 354 -18.74 -18.08 -5.85
CA THR A 354 -17.43 -18.69 -6.13
C THR A 354 -16.37 -18.30 -5.11
N ALA A 355 -16.57 -17.21 -4.34
CA ALA A 355 -15.62 -16.67 -3.37
C ALA A 355 -14.18 -16.64 -3.91
N PRO A 356 -13.97 -15.89 -5.01
CA PRO A 356 -12.70 -15.93 -5.74
C PRO A 356 -11.53 -15.47 -4.87
N ASP A 357 -11.75 -14.57 -3.92
CA ASP A 357 -10.69 -13.85 -3.22
C ASP A 357 -10.80 -13.86 -1.69
N ALA A 358 -11.66 -14.72 -1.11
CA ALA A 358 -11.74 -14.95 0.33
C ALA A 358 -11.16 -16.31 0.74
N VAL A 359 -10.57 -16.35 1.94
CA VAL A 359 -10.17 -17.58 2.63
C VAL A 359 -10.73 -17.59 4.04
N LEU A 360 -11.06 -18.78 4.56
CA LEU A 360 -11.47 -18.94 5.94
C LEU A 360 -10.34 -19.55 6.78
N ILE A 361 -10.05 -18.95 7.92
CA ILE A 361 -9.06 -19.44 8.89
C ILE A 361 -9.67 -19.54 10.28
N HIS A 362 -9.11 -20.40 11.11
CA HIS A 362 -9.45 -20.45 12.53
C HIS A 362 -8.95 -19.16 13.24
N PRO A 363 -9.67 -18.59 14.21
CA PRO A 363 -9.28 -17.33 14.89
C PRO A 363 -7.86 -17.34 15.49
N LYS A 364 -7.44 -18.44 16.13
CA LYS A 364 -6.05 -18.66 16.58
C LYS A 364 -4.96 -18.49 15.51
N VAL A 365 -5.28 -18.68 14.22
CA VAL A 365 -4.33 -18.43 13.13
C VAL A 365 -4.16 -16.92 12.91
N ALA A 366 -5.24 -16.14 13.03
CA ALA A 366 -5.23 -14.69 12.89
C ALA A 366 -4.35 -14.02 13.95
N GLU A 367 -4.37 -14.53 15.20
CA GLU A 367 -3.48 -14.06 16.28
C GLU A 367 -2.00 -14.12 15.89
N ARG A 368 -1.58 -15.19 15.20
CA ARG A 368 -0.19 -15.38 14.73
C ARG A 368 0.16 -14.46 13.57
N LEU A 369 -0.81 -13.97 12.80
CA LEU A 369 -0.63 -13.09 11.65
C LEU A 369 -0.48 -11.62 12.09
N SER A 370 0.47 -11.35 13.00
CA SER A 370 0.70 -10.01 13.56
C SER A 370 -0.57 -9.44 14.23
N GLY A 371 -1.35 -10.27 14.94
CA GLY A 371 -2.60 -9.86 15.58
C GLY A 371 -3.65 -9.40 14.56
N ALA A 372 -3.93 -10.23 13.56
CA ALA A 372 -4.96 -9.92 12.56
C ALA A 372 -6.35 -9.96 13.17
N ASP A 373 -7.22 -9.09 12.67
CA ASP A 373 -8.66 -9.13 12.91
C ASP A 373 -9.39 -9.53 11.61
N PHE A 374 -10.72 -9.50 11.62
CA PHE A 374 -11.54 -9.86 10.47
C PHE A 374 -12.34 -8.65 9.95
N ASP A 375 -11.82 -7.44 10.11
CA ASP A 375 -12.47 -6.19 9.69
C ASP A 375 -12.14 -5.75 8.25
N GLY A 376 -11.37 -6.58 7.56
CA GLY A 376 -10.94 -6.45 6.17
C GLY A 376 -9.45 -6.73 5.97
N ASP A 377 -8.78 -7.29 6.98
CA ASP A 377 -7.42 -7.79 6.86
C ASP A 377 -7.27 -8.79 5.71
N THR A 378 -6.09 -8.76 5.10
CA THR A 378 -5.73 -9.62 3.97
C THR A 378 -4.42 -10.33 4.23
N VAL A 379 -4.26 -11.48 3.59
CA VAL A 379 -3.02 -12.27 3.60
C VAL A 379 -2.61 -12.57 2.18
N LEU A 380 -1.31 -12.57 1.93
CA LEU A 380 -0.74 -13.23 0.76
C LEU A 380 -0.67 -14.73 1.04
N VAL A 381 -1.47 -15.50 0.31
CA VAL A 381 -1.49 -16.97 0.35
C VAL A 381 -0.49 -17.49 -0.67
N ILE A 382 0.50 -18.26 -0.23
CA ILE A 382 1.57 -18.78 -1.09
C ILE A 382 1.63 -20.30 -0.98
N PRO A 383 1.52 -21.06 -2.08
CA PRO A 383 1.78 -22.49 -2.08
C PRO A 383 3.18 -22.83 -1.54
N ASN A 384 3.25 -23.74 -0.58
CA ASN A 384 4.48 -24.10 0.13
C ASN A 384 4.74 -25.61 0.21
N ASN A 385 4.26 -26.40 -0.75
CA ASN A 385 4.49 -27.86 -0.76
C ASN A 385 5.98 -28.24 -0.69
N ARG A 386 6.86 -27.40 -1.24
CA ARG A 386 8.32 -27.59 -1.24
C ARG A 386 9.01 -27.17 0.07
N GLY A 387 8.30 -26.54 1.01
CA GLY A 387 8.90 -25.98 2.23
C GLY A 387 9.91 -24.86 1.95
N ASP A 388 9.68 -24.14 0.85
CA ASP A 388 10.51 -23.04 0.37
C ASP A 388 10.44 -21.85 1.33
N LEU A 389 9.22 -21.46 1.72
CA LEU A 389 8.98 -20.47 2.76
C LEU A 389 9.17 -21.11 4.13
N LYS A 390 9.98 -20.47 4.96
CA LYS A 390 10.23 -20.88 6.33
C LYS A 390 9.17 -20.28 7.25
N SER A 391 8.58 -21.18 8.04
CA SER A 391 7.72 -20.90 9.17
C SER A 391 8.46 -21.36 10.43
N SER A 392 8.57 -20.49 11.43
CA SER A 392 9.15 -20.86 12.74
C SER A 392 8.09 -20.77 13.84
N HIS A 393 8.31 -21.41 14.99
CA HIS A 393 7.34 -21.34 16.08
C HIS A 393 7.17 -19.90 16.60
N PRO A 394 5.96 -19.51 17.03
CA PRO A 394 5.74 -18.25 17.72
C PRO A 394 6.77 -18.03 18.83
N LEU A 395 7.31 -16.83 18.93
CA LEU A 395 8.32 -16.53 19.94
C LEU A 395 7.72 -16.66 21.34
N ASP A 396 8.36 -17.43 22.22
CA ASP A 396 7.89 -17.61 23.61
C ASP A 396 7.74 -16.28 24.35
N GLY A 397 8.64 -15.33 24.07
CA GLY A 397 8.59 -13.99 24.65
C GLY A 397 7.40 -13.13 24.21
N LEU A 398 6.54 -13.59 23.29
CA LEU A 398 5.31 -12.90 22.88
C LEU A 398 4.05 -13.54 23.49
N LYS A 399 4.15 -14.72 24.11
CA LYS A 399 3.00 -15.40 24.70
C LYS A 399 2.38 -14.54 25.80
N GLY A 400 1.09 -14.26 25.68
CA GLY A 400 0.32 -13.48 26.66
C GLY A 400 0.71 -12.00 26.73
N PHE A 401 1.52 -11.49 25.81
CA PHE A 401 1.89 -10.08 25.79
C PHE A 401 0.78 -9.23 25.15
N ASP A 402 0.10 -8.41 25.96
CA ASP A 402 -0.80 -7.35 25.49
C ASP A 402 -0.13 -5.97 25.72
N PRO A 403 0.11 -5.17 24.66
CA PRO A 403 0.62 -3.82 24.79
C PRO A 403 -0.18 -2.91 25.73
N LYS A 404 -1.51 -3.06 25.77
CA LYS A 404 -2.42 -2.20 26.52
C LYS A 404 -2.31 -2.42 28.02
N ASP A 405 -2.21 -3.68 28.41
CA ASP A 405 -2.06 -4.08 29.81
C ASP A 405 -0.62 -3.87 30.29
N SER A 406 0.35 -4.09 29.41
CA SER A 406 1.78 -3.99 29.76
C SER A 406 2.29 -2.55 29.85
N TYR A 407 1.75 -1.65 29.02
CA TYR A 407 2.23 -0.27 28.89
C TYR A 407 1.07 0.75 28.84
N PRO A 408 0.16 0.75 29.83
CA PRO A 408 -0.97 1.68 29.84
C PRO A 408 -0.51 3.14 29.93
N PRO A 409 -1.30 4.09 29.40
CA PRO A 409 -1.04 5.52 29.63
C PRO A 409 -1.15 5.88 31.11
N TYR A 410 -0.39 6.88 31.53
CA TYR A 410 -0.48 7.49 32.87
C TYR A 410 -0.63 9.01 32.78
N ASP A 411 -1.13 9.63 33.85
CA ASP A 411 -1.44 11.06 33.87
C ASP A 411 -0.18 11.92 33.59
N GLY A 412 -0.32 12.91 32.71
CA GLY A 412 0.79 13.77 32.30
C GLY A 412 1.79 13.12 31.34
N MET A 413 1.54 11.88 30.88
CA MET A 413 2.43 11.20 29.94
C MET A 413 2.43 11.88 28.57
N LYS A 414 3.61 12.12 27.99
CA LYS A 414 3.73 12.56 26.60
C LYS A 414 3.47 11.40 25.65
N THR A 415 2.44 11.52 24.84
CA THR A 415 2.03 10.53 23.83
C THR A 415 2.92 10.58 22.59
N ILE A 416 2.87 9.52 21.77
CA ILE A 416 3.70 9.38 20.57
C ILE A 416 3.40 10.43 19.50
N ASP A 417 2.16 10.92 19.46
CA ASP A 417 1.65 12.00 18.61
C ASP A 417 1.95 13.40 19.17
N GLY A 418 2.66 13.50 20.30
CA GLY A 418 3.14 14.76 20.86
C GLY A 418 2.16 15.52 21.75
N GLY A 419 1.01 14.92 22.07
CA GLY A 419 0.10 15.42 23.11
C GLY A 419 0.50 15.00 24.53
N VAL A 420 -0.39 15.27 25.47
CA VAL A 420 -0.27 14.89 26.89
C VAL A 420 -1.51 14.13 27.31
N TRP A 421 -1.35 12.94 27.85
CA TRP A 421 -2.46 12.14 28.36
C TRP A 421 -3.03 12.73 29.65
N ASN A 422 -4.35 12.89 29.71
CA ASN A 422 -5.11 13.22 30.90
C ASN A 422 -5.87 11.97 31.35
N ALA A 423 -5.50 11.43 32.52
CA ALA A 423 -6.10 10.20 33.03
C ALA A 423 -7.55 10.38 33.47
N LYS A 424 -7.91 11.56 33.98
CA LYS A 424 -9.27 11.88 34.44
C LYS A 424 -10.25 11.96 33.27
N GLU A 425 -9.85 12.59 32.18
CA GLU A 425 -10.66 12.79 30.98
C GLU A 425 -10.55 11.64 29.98
N ARG A 426 -9.55 10.76 30.17
CA ARG A 426 -9.19 9.66 29.25
C ARG A 426 -8.97 10.15 27.82
N LYS A 427 -8.31 11.30 27.70
CA LYS A 427 -8.09 12.01 26.44
C LYS A 427 -6.68 12.57 26.37
N VAL A 428 -6.23 12.79 25.13
CA VAL A 428 -4.96 13.46 24.85
C VAL A 428 -5.22 14.95 24.66
N ASP A 429 -4.58 15.78 25.48
CA ASP A 429 -4.55 17.23 25.31
C ASP A 429 -3.38 17.62 24.39
N TYR A 430 -3.70 18.27 23.29
CA TYR A 430 -2.72 18.78 22.32
C TYR A 430 -2.44 20.28 22.46
N LYS A 431 -3.09 20.98 23.40
CA LYS A 431 -2.93 22.42 23.64
C LYS A 431 -3.04 23.27 22.37
N GLY A 432 -4.05 22.97 21.55
CA GLY A 432 -4.29 23.65 20.26
C GLY A 432 -3.32 23.30 19.14
N LYS A 433 -2.43 22.32 19.30
CA LYS A 433 -1.54 21.84 18.24
C LYS A 433 -2.14 20.63 17.51
N PRO A 434 -1.88 20.46 16.21
CA PRO A 434 -2.25 19.24 15.52
C PRO A 434 -1.40 18.06 16.03
N PRO A 435 -1.95 16.83 16.05
CA PRO A 435 -1.18 15.60 16.31
C PRO A 435 0.02 15.49 15.36
N LYS A 436 1.16 15.05 15.90
CA LYS A 436 2.38 14.83 15.10
C LYS A 436 2.33 13.48 14.39
N THR A 437 2.86 13.44 13.17
CA THR A 437 3.03 12.21 12.37
C THR A 437 4.29 11.41 12.74
N THR A 438 4.76 11.53 13.99
CA THR A 438 5.96 10.85 14.50
C THR A 438 5.81 9.34 14.57
N MET A 439 4.58 8.82 14.57
CA MET A 439 4.27 7.39 14.55
C MET A 439 4.94 6.67 13.38
N GLN A 440 4.77 7.20 12.16
CA GLN A 440 5.32 6.58 10.95
C GLN A 440 6.85 6.45 11.03
N HIS A 441 7.51 7.45 11.63
CA HIS A 441 8.95 7.41 11.86
C HIS A 441 9.34 6.34 12.89
N GLN A 442 8.67 6.28 14.04
CA GLN A 442 8.95 5.26 15.06
C GLN A 442 8.68 3.84 14.54
N MET A 443 7.59 3.65 13.80
CA MET A 443 7.24 2.37 13.16
C MET A 443 8.31 1.98 12.12
N GLY A 444 8.78 2.93 11.30
CA GLY A 444 9.88 2.70 10.36
C GLY A 444 11.18 2.33 11.07
N ASP A 445 11.51 3.01 12.17
CA ASP A 445 12.72 2.76 12.94
C ASP A 445 12.75 1.36 13.56
N VAL A 446 11.67 0.92 14.20
CA VAL A 446 11.60 -0.42 14.81
C VAL A 446 11.50 -1.52 13.76
N THR A 447 10.80 -1.29 12.64
CA THR A 447 10.73 -2.26 11.52
C THR A 447 12.10 -2.45 10.87
N ASN A 448 12.86 -1.37 10.68
CA ASN A 448 14.23 -1.44 10.17
C ASN A 448 15.14 -2.18 11.16
N LEU A 449 14.99 -1.94 12.47
CA LEU A 449 15.75 -2.68 13.48
C LEU A 449 15.46 -4.19 13.41
N ILE A 450 14.20 -4.61 13.38
CA ILE A 450 13.83 -6.04 13.27
C ILE A 450 14.39 -6.66 11.98
N SER A 451 14.33 -5.92 10.87
CA SER A 451 14.90 -6.36 9.59
C SER A 451 16.41 -6.56 9.67
N ASP A 452 17.13 -5.59 10.24
CA ASP A 452 18.59 -5.66 10.42
C ASP A 452 18.99 -6.79 11.37
N MET A 453 18.25 -6.94 12.48
CA MET A 453 18.42 -8.04 13.43
C MET A 453 18.25 -9.40 12.76
N THR A 454 17.21 -9.56 11.96
CA THR A 454 16.92 -10.82 11.26
C THR A 454 18.03 -11.16 10.27
N VAL A 455 18.41 -10.21 9.41
CA VAL A 455 19.48 -10.40 8.42
C VAL A 455 20.81 -10.72 9.10
N LYS A 456 21.10 -10.11 10.26
CA LYS A 456 22.33 -10.32 11.04
C LYS A 456 22.28 -11.51 12.01
N GLY A 457 21.21 -12.30 12.01
CA GLY A 457 21.10 -13.52 12.82
C GLY A 457 20.89 -13.28 14.32
N ALA A 458 20.09 -12.28 14.70
CA ALA A 458 19.66 -12.10 16.08
C ALA A 458 18.91 -13.32 16.61
N ASN A 459 19.08 -13.64 17.89
CA ASN A 459 18.37 -14.77 18.49
C ASN A 459 16.90 -14.43 18.79
N THR A 460 16.11 -15.45 19.11
CA THR A 460 14.67 -15.35 19.36
C THR A 460 14.31 -14.42 20.53
N GLN A 461 15.12 -14.38 21.58
CA GLN A 461 14.89 -13.50 22.74
C GLN A 461 15.09 -12.04 22.37
N GLU A 462 16.13 -11.74 21.57
CA GLU A 462 16.41 -10.40 21.06
C GLU A 462 15.32 -9.92 20.12
N LEU A 463 14.90 -10.78 19.18
CA LEU A 463 13.78 -10.48 18.29
C LEU A 463 12.50 -10.23 19.07
N ALA A 464 12.17 -11.04 20.08
CA ALA A 464 10.98 -10.86 20.90
C ALA A 464 10.96 -9.47 21.58
N ARG A 465 12.10 -9.00 22.10
CA ARG A 465 12.23 -7.65 22.68
C ARG A 465 11.84 -6.56 21.67
N ALA A 466 12.39 -6.62 20.45
CA ALA A 466 12.09 -5.64 19.41
C ALA A 466 10.63 -5.72 18.92
N VAL A 467 10.07 -6.92 18.81
CA VAL A 467 8.70 -7.16 18.37
C VAL A 467 7.69 -6.66 19.39
N ARG A 468 7.88 -6.93 20.69
CA ARG A 468 7.03 -6.36 21.76
C ARG A 468 6.97 -4.85 21.69
N HIS A 469 8.12 -4.20 21.48
CA HIS A 469 8.15 -2.76 21.32
C HIS A 469 7.44 -2.31 20.03
N SER A 470 7.60 -3.03 18.92
CA SER A 470 6.86 -2.76 17.68
C SER A 470 5.35 -2.83 17.87
N MET A 471 4.85 -3.83 18.61
CA MET A 471 3.42 -3.95 18.95
C MET A 471 2.94 -2.75 19.78
N VAL A 472 3.74 -2.29 20.76
CA VAL A 472 3.42 -1.08 21.53
C VAL A 472 3.39 0.15 20.65
N ILE A 473 4.33 0.32 19.72
CA ILE A 473 4.33 1.45 18.78
C ILE A 473 3.05 1.46 17.95
N ILE A 474 2.67 0.33 17.35
CA ILE A 474 1.46 0.22 16.50
C ILE A 474 0.20 0.62 17.28
N ASP A 475 0.05 0.15 18.52
CA ASP A 475 -1.14 0.43 19.33
C ASP A 475 -1.10 1.81 20.02
N SER A 476 0.05 2.48 20.08
CA SER A 476 0.23 3.74 20.82
C SER A 476 -0.62 4.90 20.28
N GLU A 477 -0.91 4.97 18.97
CA GLU A 477 -1.77 6.03 18.42
C GLU A 477 -3.22 5.88 18.87
N LYS A 478 -3.69 4.62 19.01
CA LYS A 478 -5.06 4.31 19.38
C LYS A 478 -5.27 4.28 20.89
N HIS A 479 -4.26 3.89 21.65
CA HIS A 479 -4.35 3.60 23.08
C HIS A 479 -3.43 4.46 23.94
N SER A 480 -2.68 5.40 23.33
CA SER A 480 -1.78 6.32 24.03
C SER A 480 -0.77 5.58 24.94
N LEU A 481 -0.20 4.46 24.49
CA LEU A 481 0.64 3.60 25.32
C LEU A 481 1.99 4.24 25.70
N ASP A 482 2.59 3.80 26.82
CA ASP A 482 3.93 4.21 27.26
C ASP A 482 5.04 3.53 26.42
N TYR A 483 5.16 3.98 25.18
CA TYR A 483 6.17 3.49 24.26
C TYR A 483 7.61 3.75 24.73
N LYS A 484 7.84 4.76 25.59
CA LYS A 484 9.19 5.08 26.07
C LYS A 484 9.65 4.08 27.12
N THR A 485 8.79 3.71 28.06
CA THR A 485 9.10 2.64 29.01
C THR A 485 9.21 1.31 28.30
N SER A 486 8.37 1.04 27.31
CA SER A 486 8.53 -0.13 26.43
C SER A 486 9.91 -0.17 25.76
N ALA A 487 10.39 0.95 25.21
CA ALA A 487 11.70 1.03 24.58
C ALA A 487 12.86 0.74 25.57
N ARG A 488 12.75 1.25 26.81
CA ARG A 488 13.74 1.03 27.87
C ARG A 488 13.75 -0.41 28.35
N GLN A 489 12.60 -0.96 28.73
CA GLN A 489 12.49 -2.31 29.27
C GLN A 489 12.82 -3.39 28.24
N ASN A 490 12.49 -3.16 26.97
CA ASN A 490 12.88 -4.07 25.89
C ASN A 490 14.30 -3.80 25.36
N GLY A 491 15.08 -2.91 25.98
CA GLY A 491 16.48 -2.69 25.61
C GLY A 491 16.68 -2.24 24.15
N ILE A 492 15.75 -1.46 23.60
CA ILE A 492 15.77 -1.10 22.16
C ILE A 492 17.04 -0.32 21.80
N LEU A 493 17.55 0.51 22.72
CA LEU A 493 18.82 1.22 22.52
C LEU A 493 20.01 0.26 22.41
N GLU A 494 20.08 -0.76 23.26
CA GLU A 494 21.11 -1.81 23.23
C GLU A 494 21.05 -2.58 21.90
N LEU A 495 19.84 -2.99 21.49
CA LEU A 495 19.62 -3.68 20.21
C LEU A 495 20.04 -2.81 19.02
N LYS A 496 19.68 -1.51 19.01
CA LYS A 496 20.15 -0.58 17.98
C LYS A 496 21.69 -0.46 17.98
N ARG A 497 22.34 -0.37 19.14
CA ARG A 497 23.82 -0.34 19.19
C ARG A 497 24.43 -1.62 18.60
N LYS A 498 23.92 -2.78 19.00
CA LYS A 498 24.41 -4.09 18.57
C LYS A 498 24.20 -4.33 17.07
N TYR A 499 22.99 -4.09 16.58
CA TYR A 499 22.60 -4.46 15.22
C TYR A 499 22.71 -3.34 14.22
N GLN A 500 22.64 -2.08 14.64
CA GLN A 500 22.69 -0.91 13.76
C GLN A 500 24.00 -0.13 13.84
N GLY A 501 24.72 -0.28 14.94
CA GLY A 501 26.02 0.35 15.16
C GLY A 501 25.93 1.82 15.58
N VAL A 502 27.11 2.35 15.90
CA VAL A 502 27.31 3.71 16.43
C VAL A 502 28.27 4.48 15.49
N GLY A 503 27.97 5.76 15.30
CA GLY A 503 28.79 6.76 14.61
C GLY A 503 29.98 7.20 15.44
N ASP A 504 30.91 7.88 14.79
CA ASP A 504 32.19 8.29 15.40
C ASP A 504 31.98 9.29 16.54
N THR A 505 30.86 10.01 16.53
CA THR A 505 30.40 10.94 17.58
C THR A 505 29.52 10.28 18.66
N GLY A 506 29.39 8.95 18.67
CA GLY A 506 28.58 8.22 19.65
C GLY A 506 27.08 8.12 19.33
N GLN A 507 26.61 8.71 18.23
CA GLN A 507 25.20 8.64 17.79
C GLN A 507 24.86 7.32 17.08
N LEU A 508 23.61 6.87 17.12
CA LEU A 508 23.20 5.65 16.40
C LEU A 508 23.20 5.84 14.87
N LYS A 509 23.69 4.85 14.11
CA LYS A 509 23.78 4.93 12.64
C LYS A 509 22.45 4.68 11.90
N GLY A 510 21.43 4.11 12.56
CA GLY A 510 20.15 3.74 11.94
C GLY A 510 20.27 2.51 11.04
N ALA A 511 19.53 2.46 9.92
CA ALA A 511 19.53 1.33 8.97
C ALA A 511 20.95 0.83 8.61
N SER A 512 21.16 -0.49 8.73
CA SER A 512 22.51 -1.05 8.81
C SER A 512 22.81 -2.22 7.88
N THR A 513 21.81 -2.70 7.14
CA THR A 513 21.96 -3.72 6.09
C THR A 513 21.61 -3.12 4.74
N LEU A 514 22.02 -3.76 3.64
CA LEU A 514 21.61 -3.34 2.29
C LEU A 514 20.08 -3.18 2.19
N ILE A 515 19.33 -4.11 2.79
CA ILE A 515 17.86 -4.19 2.69
C ILE A 515 17.16 -2.96 3.29
N THR A 516 17.67 -2.46 4.42
CA THR A 516 17.12 -1.29 5.12
C THR A 516 17.76 0.01 4.63
N ARG A 517 19.05 -0.02 4.23
CA ARG A 517 19.75 1.14 3.64
C ARG A 517 19.25 1.50 2.26
N ALA A 518 18.74 0.53 1.48
CA ALA A 518 18.40 0.72 0.07
C ALA A 518 17.52 1.96 -0.20
N THR A 519 16.46 2.12 0.60
CA THR A 519 15.52 3.25 0.48
C THR A 519 15.71 4.31 1.56
N SER A 520 16.81 4.23 2.34
CA SER A 520 17.13 5.27 3.31
C SER A 520 17.34 6.60 2.58
N GLN A 521 16.77 7.66 3.14
CA GLN A 521 16.86 9.00 2.55
C GLN A 521 18.33 9.43 2.42
N TYR A 522 18.67 9.94 1.24
CA TYR A 522 19.95 10.54 0.94
C TYR A 522 19.71 11.90 0.28
N HIS A 523 20.65 12.82 0.44
CA HIS A 523 20.53 14.16 -0.13
C HIS A 523 21.69 14.42 -1.07
N VAL A 524 21.37 14.74 -2.32
CA VAL A 524 22.33 15.18 -3.32
C VAL A 524 22.16 16.67 -3.56
N ASN A 525 23.23 17.34 -3.98
CA ASN A 525 23.11 18.72 -4.45
C ASN A 525 22.12 18.80 -5.62
N LYS A 526 21.37 19.90 -5.69
CA LYS A 526 20.40 20.10 -6.77
C LYS A 526 21.14 20.03 -8.10
N ARG A 527 20.69 19.13 -8.97
CA ARG A 527 21.32 18.80 -10.23
C ARG A 527 20.29 18.66 -11.33
N LYS A 528 20.69 18.93 -12.57
CA LYS A 528 19.90 18.72 -13.78
C LYS A 528 20.57 17.67 -14.67
N PRO A 529 19.83 17.00 -15.58
CA PRO A 529 20.46 16.15 -16.59
C PRO A 529 21.51 16.95 -17.37
N ARG A 530 22.65 16.32 -17.67
CA ARG A 530 23.74 16.99 -18.38
C ARG A 530 23.27 17.49 -19.76
N PRO A 531 23.52 18.77 -20.12
CA PRO A 531 23.07 19.33 -21.39
C PRO A 531 23.65 18.61 -22.61
N ALA A 532 22.96 18.67 -23.76
CA ALA A 532 23.44 18.10 -25.03
C ALA A 532 24.81 18.67 -25.46
N ALA A 533 25.06 19.96 -25.20
CA ALA A 533 26.33 20.63 -25.49
C ALA A 533 27.53 20.02 -24.72
N GLU A 534 27.29 19.39 -23.57
CA GLU A 534 28.31 18.75 -22.72
C GLU A 534 28.33 17.21 -22.90
N GLY A 535 27.78 16.71 -24.00
CA GLY A 535 27.71 15.28 -24.30
C GLY A 535 26.39 14.60 -23.89
N GLY A 536 25.39 15.37 -23.45
CA GLY A 536 24.02 14.89 -23.21
C GLY A 536 23.80 14.16 -21.89
N PRO A 537 22.53 13.88 -21.53
CA PRO A 537 22.14 13.39 -20.20
C PRO A 537 22.52 11.93 -19.94
N ILE A 538 22.94 11.21 -20.99
CA ILE A 538 23.35 9.82 -20.96
C ILE A 538 24.74 9.73 -21.57
N ASP A 539 25.65 9.03 -20.89
CA ASP A 539 26.95 8.67 -21.43
C ASP A 539 26.77 7.67 -22.58
N ARG A 540 27.29 7.99 -23.78
CA ARG A 540 27.09 7.13 -24.96
C ARG A 540 27.85 5.81 -24.90
N ALA A 541 28.96 5.75 -24.16
CA ALA A 541 29.77 4.55 -24.05
C ALA A 541 29.21 3.59 -22.99
N THR A 542 28.90 4.13 -21.82
CA THR A 542 28.47 3.32 -20.66
C THR A 542 26.96 3.22 -20.53
N GLY A 543 26.21 4.14 -21.12
CA GLY A 543 24.77 4.27 -20.94
C GLY A 543 24.38 4.95 -19.63
N GLU A 544 25.32 5.32 -18.76
CA GLU A 544 25.08 5.92 -17.44
C GLU A 544 24.44 7.32 -17.51
N LYS A 545 23.54 7.64 -16.57
CA LYS A 545 22.99 8.99 -16.45
C LYS A 545 24.08 9.95 -15.96
N ARG A 546 24.13 11.12 -16.58
CA ARG A 546 25.07 12.20 -16.25
C ARG A 546 24.28 13.43 -15.81
N TYR A 547 24.75 14.04 -14.74
CA TYR A 547 24.11 15.20 -14.13
C TYR A 547 25.13 16.32 -13.93
N VAL A 548 24.65 17.55 -13.99
CA VAL A 548 25.42 18.76 -13.68
C VAL A 548 24.72 19.49 -12.55
N GLU A 549 25.46 19.93 -11.54
CA GLU A 549 24.90 20.69 -10.43
C GLU A 549 24.32 22.03 -10.92
N THR A 550 23.18 22.44 -10.37
CA THR A 550 22.55 23.70 -10.76
C THR A 550 23.14 24.91 -10.03
N GLY A 551 23.93 24.69 -8.98
CA GLY A 551 24.49 25.75 -8.13
C GLY A 551 23.46 26.54 -7.33
N GLU A 552 22.18 26.14 -7.36
CA GLU A 552 21.13 26.85 -6.63
C GLU A 552 21.38 26.85 -5.12
N ARG A 553 21.12 28.00 -4.49
CA ARG A 553 21.26 28.19 -3.05
C ARG A 553 19.93 28.48 -2.38
N ASN A 554 19.82 28.08 -1.12
CA ASN A 554 18.79 28.51 -0.20
C ASN A 554 19.02 29.97 0.21
N ARG A 555 18.02 30.58 0.86
CA ARG A 555 18.12 31.97 1.35
C ARG A 555 19.25 32.17 2.37
N ASP A 556 19.62 31.11 3.08
CA ASP A 556 20.73 31.07 4.04
C ASP A 556 22.11 30.86 3.39
N GLY A 557 22.19 30.84 2.06
CA GLY A 557 23.44 30.64 1.31
C GLY A 557 23.88 29.18 1.15
N THR A 558 23.21 28.22 1.80
CA THR A 558 23.51 26.78 1.66
C THR A 558 23.10 26.25 0.27
N ILE A 559 23.83 25.29 -0.27
CA ILE A 559 23.48 24.66 -1.56
C ILE A 559 22.15 23.91 -1.40
N LYS A 560 21.19 24.15 -2.31
CA LYS A 560 19.94 23.41 -2.34
C LYS A 560 20.22 21.93 -2.58
N LYS A 561 19.56 21.07 -1.81
CA LYS A 561 19.63 19.63 -1.96
C LYS A 561 18.30 19.06 -2.43
N PHE A 562 18.34 17.95 -3.16
CA PHE A 562 17.19 17.15 -3.56
C PHE A 562 17.22 15.80 -2.84
N ARG A 563 16.02 15.26 -2.54
CA ARG A 563 15.84 14.00 -1.83
C ARG A 563 15.99 12.81 -2.80
N SER A 564 16.97 11.95 -2.54
CA SER A 564 17.16 10.67 -3.22
C SER A 564 17.18 9.52 -2.20
N THR A 565 17.55 8.32 -2.65
CA THR A 565 17.79 7.15 -1.79
C THR A 565 19.24 6.70 -1.90
N ARG A 566 19.78 6.09 -0.83
CA ARG A 566 21.18 5.66 -0.82
C ARG A 566 21.52 4.73 -1.98
N LEU A 567 20.72 3.68 -2.23
CA LEU A 567 21.04 2.71 -3.28
C LEU A 567 20.87 3.26 -4.70
N ALA A 568 20.06 4.30 -4.90
CA ALA A 568 19.96 5.00 -6.18
C ALA A 568 21.24 5.80 -6.50
N GLU A 569 21.87 6.39 -5.48
CA GLU A 569 23.09 7.20 -5.63
C GLU A 569 24.38 6.38 -5.52
N THR A 570 24.28 5.11 -5.12
CA THR A 570 25.41 4.20 -5.01
C THR A 570 25.60 3.44 -6.32
N PRO A 571 26.76 3.52 -7.00
CA PRO A 571 27.02 2.72 -8.19
C PRO A 571 27.04 1.22 -7.88
N ASP A 572 27.85 0.82 -6.90
CA ASP A 572 28.02 -0.57 -6.47
C ASP A 572 27.26 -0.87 -5.17
N ALA A 573 26.20 -1.67 -5.26
CA ALA A 573 25.36 -2.08 -4.14
C ALA A 573 26.13 -2.80 -3.01
N PHE A 574 27.29 -3.43 -3.30
CA PHE A 574 28.11 -4.06 -2.26
C PHE A 574 28.64 -3.03 -1.23
N SER A 575 28.82 -1.76 -1.61
CA SER A 575 29.22 -0.72 -0.67
C SER A 575 28.20 -0.43 0.45
N LEU A 576 26.96 -0.92 0.32
CA LEU A 576 25.90 -0.76 1.30
C LEU A 576 25.67 -1.98 2.20
N VAL A 577 26.38 -3.09 1.99
CA VAL A 577 26.23 -4.27 2.86
C VAL A 577 26.72 -4.00 4.29
N SER A 578 26.28 -4.83 5.22
CA SER A 578 26.47 -4.59 6.65
C SER A 578 27.90 -4.79 7.17
N SER A 579 28.73 -5.57 6.47
CA SER A 579 30.13 -5.87 6.79
C SER A 579 30.92 -6.05 5.49
N PRO A 580 32.27 -6.05 5.50
CA PRO A 580 33.08 -6.20 4.27
C PRO A 580 32.68 -7.42 3.40
N ASN A 581 32.26 -8.52 4.04
CA ASN A 581 31.83 -9.73 3.33
C ASN A 581 30.31 -9.78 3.09
N GLY A 582 29.53 -8.96 3.82
CA GLY A 582 28.07 -9.00 3.86
C GLY A 582 27.52 -10.31 4.41
N THR A 583 26.24 -10.34 4.73
CA THR A 583 25.52 -11.63 4.90
C THR A 583 25.21 -12.24 3.53
N GLN A 584 25.01 -13.56 3.45
CA GLN A 584 24.71 -14.22 2.17
C GLN A 584 23.48 -13.62 1.49
N ILE A 585 22.44 -13.29 2.27
CA ILE A 585 21.23 -12.66 1.74
C ILE A 585 21.52 -11.25 1.19
N GLU A 586 22.35 -10.44 1.86
CA GLU A 586 22.74 -9.12 1.36
C GLU A 586 23.50 -9.21 0.04
N ARG A 587 24.39 -10.20 -0.11
CA ARG A 587 25.14 -10.42 -1.35
C ARG A 587 24.20 -10.73 -2.51
N VAL A 588 23.23 -11.61 -2.30
CA VAL A 588 22.20 -11.94 -3.31
C VAL A 588 21.47 -10.67 -3.80
N TYR A 589 21.08 -9.79 -2.87
CA TYR A 589 20.43 -8.53 -3.24
C TYR A 589 21.39 -7.52 -3.89
N ALA A 590 22.66 -7.47 -3.46
CA ALA A 590 23.67 -6.60 -4.06
C ALA A 590 23.94 -6.98 -5.52
N GLU A 591 24.16 -8.27 -5.78
CA GLU A 591 24.34 -8.83 -7.11
C GLU A 591 23.13 -8.53 -8.00
N HIS A 592 21.92 -8.78 -7.51
CA HIS A 592 20.70 -8.50 -8.26
C HIS A 592 20.56 -7.00 -8.59
N SER A 593 20.79 -6.11 -7.62
CA SER A 593 20.74 -4.66 -7.84
C SER A 593 21.74 -4.21 -8.90
N ASN A 594 22.99 -4.69 -8.83
CA ASN A 594 24.03 -4.34 -9.79
C ASN A 594 23.72 -4.89 -11.20
N LYS A 595 23.19 -6.11 -11.30
CA LYS A 595 22.72 -6.68 -12.58
C LYS A 595 21.63 -5.82 -13.22
N LEU A 596 20.66 -5.35 -12.44
CA LEU A 596 19.60 -4.47 -12.94
C LEU A 596 20.15 -3.09 -13.34
N LYS A 597 21.05 -2.49 -12.56
CA LYS A 597 21.71 -1.22 -12.94
C LYS A 597 22.49 -1.34 -14.24
N ALA A 598 23.21 -2.44 -14.43
CA ALA A 598 23.91 -2.73 -15.68
C ALA A 598 22.93 -2.86 -16.85
N MET A 599 21.81 -3.55 -16.66
CA MET A 599 20.76 -3.69 -17.68
C MET A 599 20.09 -2.34 -18.01
N ALA A 600 19.86 -1.47 -17.02
CA ALA A 600 19.33 -0.13 -17.23
C ALA A 600 20.31 0.75 -18.03
N ASN A 601 21.60 0.66 -17.73
CA ASN A 601 22.66 1.30 -18.50
C ASN A 601 22.70 0.77 -19.94
N GLU A 602 22.59 -0.55 -20.13
CA GLU A 602 22.53 -1.16 -21.45
C GLU A 602 21.35 -0.63 -22.28
N ALA A 603 20.13 -0.61 -21.71
CA ALA A 603 18.96 -0.07 -22.39
C ALA A 603 19.13 1.39 -22.81
N ARG A 604 19.69 2.22 -21.92
CA ARG A 604 20.00 3.63 -22.20
C ARG A 604 21.07 3.77 -23.29
N ARG A 605 22.10 2.92 -23.28
CA ARG A 605 23.14 2.89 -24.31
C ARG A 605 22.55 2.52 -25.68
N GLU A 606 21.66 1.54 -25.74
CA GLU A 606 20.96 1.21 -26.99
C GLU A 606 20.12 2.39 -27.46
N SER A 607 19.34 3.00 -26.56
CA SER A 607 18.46 4.14 -26.86
C SER A 607 19.21 5.31 -27.50
N VAL A 608 20.33 5.73 -26.92
CA VAL A 608 21.10 6.88 -27.45
C VAL A 608 21.74 6.61 -28.81
N ASN A 609 21.94 5.34 -29.15
CA ASN A 609 22.48 4.91 -30.44
C ASN A 609 21.38 4.65 -31.49
N VAL A 610 20.10 4.70 -31.11
CA VAL A 610 19.00 4.62 -32.08
C VAL A 610 19.00 5.87 -32.97
N GLN A 611 19.22 5.66 -34.27
CA GLN A 611 19.12 6.72 -35.26
C GLN A 611 17.65 6.98 -35.62
N LEU A 612 17.16 8.16 -35.23
CA LEU A 612 15.84 8.61 -35.63
C LEU A 612 15.87 9.04 -37.10
N ARG A 613 14.89 8.57 -37.88
CA ARG A 613 14.69 9.07 -39.25
C ARG A 613 14.32 10.55 -39.18
N LYS A 614 15.02 11.40 -39.93
CA LYS A 614 14.65 12.81 -40.05
C LYS A 614 13.27 12.88 -40.71
N ALA A 615 12.40 13.75 -40.19
CA ALA A 615 11.12 14.04 -40.83
C ALA A 615 11.39 14.54 -42.25
N ASN A 616 10.83 13.86 -43.25
CA ASN A 616 10.94 14.28 -44.65
C ASN A 616 9.84 15.32 -44.91
N PRO A 617 10.18 16.61 -45.07
CA PRO A 617 9.18 17.67 -45.24
C PRO A 617 8.31 17.45 -46.49
N SER A 618 8.91 16.90 -47.55
CA SER A 618 8.22 16.61 -48.81
C SER A 618 7.23 15.45 -48.65
N ALA A 619 7.62 14.37 -47.97
CA ALA A 619 6.71 13.25 -47.70
C ALA A 619 5.56 13.67 -46.78
N ARG A 620 5.83 14.50 -45.75
CA ARG A 620 4.78 15.05 -44.88
C ARG A 620 3.74 15.86 -45.67
N LYS A 621 4.18 16.60 -46.69
CA LYS A 621 3.29 17.38 -47.55
C LYS A 621 2.49 16.51 -48.52
N VAL A 622 3.09 15.44 -49.05
CA VAL A 622 2.43 14.49 -49.96
C VAL A 622 1.33 13.71 -49.26
N TYR A 623 1.57 13.24 -48.03
CA TYR A 623 0.62 12.40 -47.28
C TYR A 623 -0.25 13.19 -46.29
N GLU A 624 -0.30 14.52 -46.38
CA GLU A 624 -1.02 15.37 -45.42
C GLU A 624 -2.53 15.06 -45.39
N SER A 625 -3.12 14.82 -46.57
CA SER A 625 -4.54 14.47 -46.73
C SER A 625 -4.88 13.14 -46.07
N GLU A 626 -4.06 12.12 -46.28
CA GLU A 626 -4.25 10.78 -45.76
C GLU A 626 -4.08 10.74 -44.24
N VAL A 627 -3.13 11.52 -43.70
CA VAL A 627 -2.98 11.69 -42.25
C VAL A 627 -4.22 12.35 -41.65
N LYS A 628 -4.73 13.43 -42.25
CA LYS A 628 -5.97 14.10 -41.78
C LYS A 628 -7.19 13.18 -41.84
N ASP A 629 -7.32 12.37 -42.90
CA ASP A 629 -8.39 11.37 -43.03
C ASP A 629 -8.29 10.29 -41.94
N LEU A 630 -7.08 9.76 -41.68
CA LEU A 630 -6.85 8.81 -40.60
C LEU A 630 -7.17 9.41 -39.22
N ASP A 631 -6.71 10.64 -38.93
CA ASP A 631 -7.00 11.35 -37.69
C ASP A 631 -8.51 11.60 -37.52
N SER A 632 -9.22 11.88 -38.62
CA SER A 632 -10.68 12.04 -38.59
C SER A 632 -11.44 10.75 -38.29
N LYS A 633 -10.88 9.59 -38.63
CA LYS A 633 -11.47 8.26 -38.38
C LYS A 633 -11.12 7.71 -36.99
N LEU A 634 -10.11 8.28 -36.35
CA LEU A 634 -9.67 7.96 -34.99
C LEU A 634 -10.49 8.68 -33.91
N ASN A 635 -11.15 9.79 -34.28
CA ASN A 635 -12.09 10.56 -33.45
C ASN A 635 -13.54 10.17 -33.76
#